data_AF-A0A2V8QMT2-F1
#
_entry.id   AF-A0A2V8QMT2-F1
#
_cell.length_a   1.000
_cell.length_b   1.000
_cell.length_c   1.000
_cell.angle_alpha   90.00
_cell.angle_beta   90.00
_cell.angle_gamma   90.00
#
_symmetry.space_group_name_H-M   'P 1'
#
loop_
_entity.id
_entity.type
_entity.pdbx_description
1 polymer ?
#
loop_
_entity_poly.entity_id
_entity_poly.type
_entity_poly.pdbx_seq_one_letter_code
_entity_poly.pdbx_strand_id
1 'polypeptide(L)'
;MMARKIKEEQARRQSIAADPRRQRDYGDAFDLIAAARKNFAPYERDRRFLDLAAGFNTQLFQYARSLVRFAAESAKPSAERLPEYADNRLPALGAALSADAPLYPDFDKMKLADSLAFMRDEYGASNPLVQRVLKGETPEARAAELIDGTKLKDASFRAQLFKGGAEAINVSNDPMLELARSIDPEARAVRKRYEDEVVGVERNAYAKIAHALFETEGTRLYPDATFTLRLSYGSVKGYNENGHHVAPFTTLGGLYERAAEHKYQFPYNLPQRWLDRKTALDLKTPFNFVTTNDIIGGNSGSPTVNRQGELVGLIFDGNIQSLVGNFIYDESVNRAISVDSRGMLEVMRKMFDATELVAELTGQTKAQAASGQH
;
A
#
# COMPACT_ATOMS: atom_id res chain seq x y z
N MET A 1 17.71 -4.19 -15.09
CA MET A 1 16.89 -5.08 -14.24
C MET A 1 16.41 -6.34 -15.00
N MET A 2 15.58 -6.21 -16.05
CA MET A 2 14.96 -7.37 -16.72
C MET A 2 15.97 -8.40 -17.25
N ALA A 3 17.04 -7.98 -17.91
CA ALA A 3 18.09 -8.89 -18.37
C ALA A 3 18.73 -9.71 -17.23
N ARG A 4 18.90 -9.08 -16.05
CA ARG A 4 19.40 -9.78 -14.85
C ARG A 4 18.40 -10.84 -14.38
N LYS A 5 17.10 -10.51 -14.32
CA LYS A 5 16.05 -11.48 -13.93
C LYS A 5 15.94 -12.65 -14.90
N ILE A 6 16.04 -12.40 -16.21
CA ILE A 6 16.07 -13.47 -17.23
C ILE A 6 17.26 -14.41 -16.99
N LYS A 7 18.45 -13.84 -16.75
CA LYS A 7 19.65 -14.64 -16.46
C LYS A 7 19.51 -15.44 -15.16
N GLU A 8 18.97 -14.84 -14.10
CA GLU A 8 18.69 -15.52 -12.83
C GLU A 8 17.68 -16.66 -13.01
N GLU A 9 16.61 -16.45 -13.77
CA GLU A 9 15.64 -17.51 -14.09
C GLU A 9 16.28 -18.66 -14.87
N GLN A 10 17.04 -18.35 -15.93
CA GLN A 10 17.71 -19.37 -16.74
C GLN A 10 18.67 -20.21 -15.90
N ALA A 11 19.45 -19.58 -15.03
CA ALA A 11 20.36 -20.29 -14.11
C ALA A 11 19.59 -21.20 -13.15
N ARG A 12 18.44 -20.75 -12.62
CA ARG A 12 17.59 -21.56 -11.74
C ARG A 12 16.99 -22.76 -12.47
N ARG A 13 16.47 -22.56 -13.68
CA ARG A 13 15.94 -23.64 -14.53
C ARG A 13 17.02 -24.68 -14.83
N GLN A 14 18.24 -24.24 -15.17
CA GLN A 14 19.38 -25.14 -15.38
C GLN A 14 19.75 -25.92 -14.11
N SER A 15 19.78 -25.26 -12.96
CA SER A 15 20.05 -25.90 -11.67
C SER A 15 19.02 -26.97 -11.31
N ILE A 16 17.72 -26.68 -11.55
CA ILE A 16 16.62 -27.64 -11.35
C ILE A 16 16.75 -28.83 -12.30
N ALA A 17 17.01 -28.58 -13.58
CA ALA A 17 17.11 -29.62 -14.60
C ALA A 17 18.32 -30.56 -14.42
N ALA A 18 19.38 -30.09 -13.76
CA ALA A 18 20.58 -30.89 -13.49
C ALA A 18 20.38 -32.03 -12.49
N ASP A 19 19.26 -32.06 -11.76
CA ASP A 19 18.91 -33.10 -10.78
C ASP A 19 17.55 -33.72 -11.15
N PRO A 20 17.49 -35.03 -11.46
CA PRO A 20 16.26 -35.69 -11.88
C PRO A 20 15.09 -35.57 -10.88
N ARG A 21 15.37 -35.54 -9.58
CA ARG A 21 14.34 -35.36 -8.54
C ARG A 21 13.80 -33.94 -8.59
N ARG A 22 14.68 -32.93 -8.62
CA ARG A 22 14.28 -31.52 -8.70
C ARG A 22 13.55 -31.21 -10.01
N GLN A 23 13.99 -31.79 -11.13
CA GLN A 23 13.28 -31.66 -12.40
C GLN A 23 11.86 -32.23 -12.33
N ARG A 24 11.68 -33.40 -11.71
CA ARG A 24 10.36 -34.00 -11.51
C ARG A 24 9.47 -33.15 -10.60
N ASP A 25 10.02 -32.65 -9.50
CA ASP A 25 9.23 -32.00 -8.44
C ASP A 25 8.95 -30.51 -8.76
N TYR A 26 9.86 -29.82 -9.45
CA TYR A 26 9.85 -28.35 -9.63
C TYR A 26 9.99 -27.87 -11.08
N GLY A 27 10.32 -28.76 -12.03
CA GLY A 27 10.68 -28.36 -13.41
C GLY A 27 9.58 -27.68 -14.21
N ASP A 28 8.31 -27.86 -13.81
CA ASP A 28 7.13 -27.26 -14.43
C ASP A 28 6.79 -25.86 -13.90
N ALA A 29 7.36 -25.44 -12.77
CA ALA A 29 6.84 -24.33 -11.98
C ALA A 29 6.83 -23.00 -12.74
N PHE A 30 7.93 -22.66 -13.41
CA PHE A 30 8.01 -21.41 -14.16
C PHE A 30 7.06 -21.38 -15.37
N ASP A 31 6.87 -22.53 -16.03
CA ASP A 31 6.00 -22.62 -17.21
C ASP A 31 4.53 -22.59 -16.81
N LEU A 32 4.17 -23.11 -15.63
CA LEU A 32 2.84 -22.94 -15.04
C LEU A 32 2.51 -21.47 -14.80
N ILE A 33 3.45 -20.68 -14.25
CA ILE A 33 3.27 -19.23 -14.06
C ILE A 33 3.11 -18.52 -15.40
N ALA A 34 3.97 -18.84 -16.37
CA ALA A 34 3.91 -18.25 -17.71
C ALA A 34 2.56 -18.55 -18.41
N ALA A 35 2.07 -19.79 -18.30
CA ALA A 35 0.78 -20.18 -18.83
C ALA A 35 -0.38 -19.47 -18.12
N ALA A 36 -0.36 -19.38 -16.79
CA ALA A 36 -1.37 -18.65 -16.01
C ALA A 36 -1.45 -17.17 -16.40
N ARG A 37 -0.30 -16.49 -16.55
CA ARG A 37 -0.25 -15.09 -16.99
C ARG A 37 -0.71 -14.90 -18.43
N LYS A 38 -0.39 -15.84 -19.32
CA LYS A 38 -0.93 -15.85 -20.69
C LYS A 38 -2.44 -16.02 -20.71
N ASN A 39 -2.99 -16.90 -19.86
CA ASN A 39 -4.44 -17.12 -19.74
C ASN A 39 -5.17 -15.91 -19.14
N PHE A 40 -4.49 -15.13 -18.28
CA PHE A 40 -5.03 -13.91 -17.69
C PHE A 40 -5.19 -12.76 -18.69
N ALA A 41 -4.21 -12.58 -19.60
CA ALA A 41 -4.15 -11.42 -20.50
C ALA A 41 -5.46 -11.10 -21.25
N PRO A 42 -6.23 -12.07 -21.80
CA PRO A 42 -7.48 -11.79 -22.51
C PRO A 42 -8.59 -11.15 -21.66
N TYR A 43 -8.55 -11.28 -20.33
CA TYR A 43 -9.58 -10.74 -19.42
C TYR A 43 -9.01 -9.81 -18.35
N GLU A 44 -7.76 -9.38 -18.48
CA GLU A 44 -7.13 -8.42 -17.56
C GLU A 44 -7.92 -7.11 -17.48
N ARG A 45 -8.42 -6.61 -18.62
CA ARG A 45 -9.30 -5.44 -18.67
C ARG A 45 -10.55 -5.64 -17.80
N ASP A 46 -11.21 -6.79 -17.90
CA ASP A 46 -12.41 -7.09 -17.10
C ASP A 46 -12.09 -7.16 -15.62
N ARG A 47 -10.93 -7.72 -15.25
CA ARG A 47 -10.48 -7.71 -13.85
C ARG A 47 -10.24 -6.29 -13.37
N ARG A 48 -9.57 -5.45 -14.16
CA ARG A 48 -9.28 -4.06 -13.81
C ARG A 48 -10.58 -3.27 -13.58
N PHE A 49 -11.51 -3.30 -14.53
CA PHE A 49 -12.68 -2.44 -14.49
C PHE A 49 -13.81 -2.97 -13.61
N LEU A 50 -14.07 -4.28 -13.63
CA LEU A 50 -15.18 -4.89 -12.90
C LEU A 50 -14.75 -5.33 -11.50
N ASP A 51 -13.85 -6.30 -11.39
CA ASP A 51 -13.42 -6.85 -10.10
C ASP A 51 -12.73 -5.78 -9.23
N LEU A 52 -11.70 -5.11 -9.77
CA LEU A 52 -10.94 -4.07 -9.08
C LEU A 52 -11.60 -2.69 -9.12
N ALA A 53 -12.81 -2.58 -9.70
CA ALA A 53 -13.62 -1.36 -9.72
C ALA A 53 -12.97 -0.14 -10.39
N ALA A 54 -11.98 -0.30 -11.26
CA ALA A 54 -11.31 0.86 -11.86
C ALA A 54 -12.25 1.76 -12.68
N GLY A 55 -13.40 1.24 -13.13
CA GLY A 55 -14.44 2.02 -13.83
C GLY A 55 -15.39 2.78 -12.92
N PHE A 56 -15.23 2.66 -11.60
CA PHE A 56 -16.16 3.16 -10.58
C PHE A 56 -15.39 3.72 -9.38
N ASN A 57 -14.39 4.56 -9.63
CA ASN A 57 -13.34 4.93 -8.67
C ASN A 57 -13.83 5.95 -7.61
N THR A 58 -14.82 5.58 -6.78
CA THR A 58 -15.31 6.39 -5.66
C THR A 58 -15.56 5.56 -4.42
N GLN A 59 -15.46 6.19 -3.25
CA GLN A 59 -15.76 5.53 -1.98
C GLN A 59 -17.24 5.13 -1.89
N LEU A 60 -18.14 5.95 -2.45
CA LEU A 60 -19.58 5.69 -2.49
C LEU A 60 -19.92 4.40 -3.23
N PHE A 61 -19.26 4.13 -4.36
CA PHE A 61 -19.45 2.87 -5.07
C PHE A 61 -18.85 1.68 -4.32
N GLN A 62 -17.73 1.85 -3.61
CA GLN A 62 -17.18 0.80 -2.75
C GLN A 62 -18.13 0.44 -1.60
N TYR A 63 -18.80 1.42 -0.99
CA TYR A 63 -19.87 1.15 -0.01
C TYR A 63 -21.03 0.38 -0.62
N ALA A 64 -21.51 0.80 -1.80
CA ALA A 64 -22.60 0.14 -2.48
C ALA A 64 -22.27 -1.33 -2.78
N ARG A 65 -21.10 -1.58 -3.35
CA ARG A 65 -20.62 -2.93 -3.67
C ARG A 65 -20.45 -3.78 -2.41
N SER A 66 -19.94 -3.21 -1.33
CA SER A 66 -19.76 -3.91 -0.06
C SER A 66 -21.11 -4.35 0.52
N LEU A 67 -22.12 -3.49 0.47
CA LEU A 67 -23.48 -3.81 0.92
C LEU A 67 -24.12 -4.89 0.02
N VAL A 68 -24.02 -4.75 -1.31
CA VAL A 68 -24.55 -5.74 -2.27
C VAL A 68 -23.92 -7.12 -2.06
N ARG A 69 -22.60 -7.18 -1.92
CA ARG A 69 -21.91 -8.45 -1.64
C ARG A 69 -22.24 -8.98 -0.25
N PHE A 70 -22.35 -8.13 0.78
CA PHE A 70 -22.77 -8.55 2.11
C PHE A 70 -24.14 -9.21 2.09
N ALA A 71 -25.11 -8.65 1.34
CA ALA A 71 -26.42 -9.26 1.16
C ALA A 71 -26.32 -10.68 0.56
N ALA A 72 -25.50 -10.84 -0.49
CA ALA A 72 -25.30 -12.13 -1.16
C ALA A 72 -24.52 -13.15 -0.30
N GLU A 73 -23.50 -12.71 0.44
CA GLU A 73 -22.67 -13.59 1.27
C GLU A 73 -23.36 -13.99 2.57
N SER A 74 -24.21 -13.13 3.14
CA SER A 74 -24.95 -13.45 4.37
C SER A 74 -25.92 -14.63 4.21
N ALA A 75 -26.35 -14.91 2.98
CA ALA A 75 -27.20 -16.07 2.67
C ALA A 75 -26.43 -17.41 2.66
N LYS A 76 -25.09 -17.38 2.74
CA LYS A 76 -24.23 -18.57 2.68
C LYS A 76 -23.71 -18.96 4.07
N PRO A 77 -23.36 -20.24 4.28
CA PRO A 77 -22.54 -20.67 5.40
C PRO A 77 -21.22 -19.90 5.44
N SER A 78 -20.73 -19.57 6.63
CA SER A 78 -19.53 -18.75 6.83
C SER A 78 -18.30 -19.25 6.05
N ALA A 79 -18.11 -20.57 5.98
CA ALA A 79 -16.99 -21.21 5.26
C ALA A 79 -17.04 -21.06 3.72
N GLU A 80 -18.21 -20.74 3.16
CA GLU A 80 -18.43 -20.56 1.72
C GLU A 80 -18.47 -19.07 1.33
N ARG A 81 -18.34 -18.17 2.31
CA ARG A 81 -18.31 -16.74 2.05
C ARG A 81 -16.99 -16.30 1.47
N LEU A 82 -17.03 -15.22 0.71
CA LEU A 82 -15.84 -14.44 0.42
C LEU A 82 -15.13 -14.03 1.73
N PRO A 83 -13.78 -14.09 1.80
CA PRO A 83 -13.04 -13.88 3.06
C PRO A 83 -13.34 -12.54 3.73
N GLU A 84 -13.68 -11.51 2.96
CA GLU A 84 -13.99 -10.17 3.47
C GLU A 84 -15.34 -10.11 4.22
N TYR A 85 -16.19 -11.13 4.07
CA TYR A 85 -17.53 -11.26 4.66
C TYR A 85 -17.65 -12.44 5.64
N ALA A 86 -16.52 -13.06 6.00
CA ALA A 86 -16.47 -14.04 7.08
C ALA A 86 -16.93 -13.42 8.40
N ASP A 87 -17.51 -14.22 9.31
CA ASP A 87 -18.16 -13.70 10.53
C ASP A 87 -17.23 -12.83 11.39
N ASN A 88 -15.95 -13.19 11.48
CA ASN A 88 -14.95 -12.42 12.23
C ASN A 88 -14.55 -11.09 11.57
N ARG A 89 -14.94 -10.85 10.30
CA ARG A 89 -14.72 -9.59 9.56
C ARG A 89 -15.93 -8.67 9.59
N LEU A 90 -17.13 -9.19 9.84
CA LEU A 90 -18.38 -8.41 9.84
C LEU A 90 -18.38 -7.22 10.81
N PRO A 91 -17.83 -7.29 12.04
CA PRO A 91 -17.76 -6.12 12.91
C PRO A 91 -16.94 -4.97 12.31
N ALA A 92 -15.81 -5.28 11.67
CA ALA A 92 -14.97 -4.27 11.03
C ALA A 92 -15.66 -3.68 9.78
N LEU A 93 -16.34 -4.51 9.00
CA LEU A 93 -17.14 -4.07 7.85
C LEU A 93 -18.28 -3.13 8.30
N GLY A 94 -19.01 -3.49 9.34
CA GLY A 94 -20.08 -2.67 9.91
C GLY A 94 -19.57 -1.33 10.43
N ALA A 95 -18.42 -1.33 11.13
CA ALA A 95 -17.76 -0.11 11.59
C ALA A 95 -17.33 0.79 10.42
N ALA A 96 -16.74 0.21 9.36
CA ALA A 96 -16.32 0.96 8.18
C ALA A 96 -17.51 1.56 7.41
N LEU A 97 -18.62 0.83 7.30
CA LEU A 97 -19.85 1.33 6.67
C LEU A 97 -20.53 2.42 7.51
N SER A 98 -20.41 2.36 8.83
CA SER A 98 -21.03 3.31 9.76
C SER A 98 -20.14 4.51 10.09
N ALA A 99 -18.90 4.54 9.63
CA ALA A 99 -17.97 5.64 9.88
C ALA A 99 -18.38 6.88 9.09
N ASP A 100 -18.45 8.03 9.77
CA ASP A 100 -18.68 9.33 9.15
C ASP A 100 -17.34 9.91 8.67
N ALA A 101 -16.85 9.39 7.55
CA ALA A 101 -15.64 9.87 6.89
C ALA A 101 -15.98 11.04 5.95
N PRO A 102 -15.13 12.09 5.87
CA PRO A 102 -15.33 13.18 4.93
C PRO A 102 -15.48 12.68 3.49
N LEU A 103 -16.57 13.07 2.85
CA LEU A 103 -16.83 12.87 1.42
C LEU A 103 -16.84 14.22 0.72
N TYR A 104 -16.36 14.24 -0.52
CA TYR A 104 -16.24 15.45 -1.33
C TYR A 104 -17.03 15.25 -2.62
N PRO A 105 -18.35 15.52 -2.64
CA PRO A 105 -19.22 15.17 -3.76
C PRO A 105 -18.73 15.67 -5.12
N ASP A 106 -18.22 16.90 -5.21
CA ASP A 106 -17.71 17.44 -6.47
C ASP A 106 -16.46 16.70 -6.96
N PHE A 107 -15.57 16.32 -6.04
CA PHE A 107 -14.40 15.51 -6.37
C PHE A 107 -14.79 14.08 -6.74
N ASP A 108 -15.75 13.47 -6.03
CA ASP A 108 -16.27 12.15 -6.36
C ASP A 108 -16.97 12.13 -7.73
N LYS A 109 -17.68 13.19 -8.12
CA LYS A 109 -18.24 13.34 -9.47
C LYS A 109 -17.13 13.35 -10.52
N MET A 110 -16.08 14.15 -10.32
CA MET A 110 -14.95 14.20 -11.24
C MET A 110 -14.26 12.83 -11.37
N LYS A 111 -13.97 12.17 -10.24
CA LYS A 111 -13.37 10.83 -10.23
C LYS A 111 -14.24 9.78 -10.90
N LEU A 112 -15.55 9.80 -10.64
CA LEU A 112 -16.47 8.85 -11.25
C LEU A 112 -16.61 9.10 -12.74
N ALA A 113 -16.74 10.35 -13.18
CA ALA A 113 -16.80 10.72 -14.59
C ALA A 113 -15.54 10.26 -15.33
N ASP A 114 -14.35 10.53 -14.79
CA ASP A 114 -13.07 10.11 -15.35
C ASP A 114 -12.97 8.57 -15.46
N SER A 115 -13.29 7.85 -14.39
CA SER A 115 -13.26 6.38 -14.41
C SER A 115 -14.30 5.75 -15.34
N LEU A 116 -15.48 6.33 -15.47
CA LEU A 116 -16.51 5.92 -16.43
C LEU A 116 -16.08 6.22 -17.87
N ALA A 117 -15.48 7.37 -18.13
CA ALA A 117 -14.93 7.74 -19.43
C ALA A 117 -13.80 6.78 -19.82
N PHE A 118 -12.88 6.50 -18.90
CA PHE A 118 -11.80 5.55 -19.14
C PHE A 118 -12.31 4.14 -19.42
N MET A 119 -13.33 3.68 -18.69
CA MET A 119 -14.01 2.41 -19.00
C MET A 119 -14.64 2.43 -20.40
N ARG A 120 -15.37 3.49 -20.76
CA ARG A 120 -15.96 3.64 -22.09
C ARG A 120 -14.89 3.58 -23.19
N ASP A 121 -13.76 4.23 -23.00
CA ASP A 121 -12.68 4.30 -23.99
C ASP A 121 -11.99 2.93 -24.16
N GLU A 122 -11.82 2.16 -23.08
CA GLU A 122 -11.21 0.82 -23.09
C GLU A 122 -12.14 -0.28 -23.65
N TYR A 123 -13.45 -0.17 -23.44
CA TYR A 123 -14.44 -1.15 -23.93
C TYR A 123 -15.08 -0.78 -25.28
N GLY A 124 -15.08 0.51 -25.62
CA GLY A 124 -15.85 1.08 -26.72
C GLY A 124 -17.27 1.46 -26.31
N ALA A 125 -17.77 2.58 -26.85
CA ALA A 125 -19.08 3.13 -26.51
C ALA A 125 -20.26 2.19 -26.83
N SER A 126 -20.17 1.35 -27.87
CA SER A 126 -21.24 0.41 -28.25
C SER A 126 -21.25 -0.88 -27.42
N ASN A 127 -20.31 -1.05 -26.48
CA ASN A 127 -20.26 -2.23 -25.64
C ASN A 127 -21.52 -2.32 -24.74
N PRO A 128 -22.21 -3.48 -24.65
CA PRO A 128 -23.41 -3.63 -23.82
C PRO A 128 -23.21 -3.28 -22.34
N LEU A 129 -22.02 -3.55 -21.78
CA LEU A 129 -21.67 -3.15 -20.42
C LEU A 129 -21.65 -1.62 -20.29
N VAL A 130 -20.98 -0.95 -21.21
CA VAL A 130 -20.86 0.52 -21.22
C VAL A 130 -22.23 1.17 -21.38
N GLN A 131 -23.05 0.69 -22.31
CA GLN A 131 -24.42 1.18 -22.51
C GLN A 131 -25.28 0.99 -21.26
N ARG A 132 -25.16 -0.17 -20.59
CA ARG A 132 -25.87 -0.46 -19.32
C ARG A 132 -25.43 0.46 -18.20
N VAL A 133 -24.13 0.69 -18.05
CA VAL A 133 -23.55 1.52 -16.98
C VAL A 133 -23.87 3.00 -17.20
N LEU A 134 -23.69 3.50 -18.43
CA LEU A 134 -23.92 4.90 -18.77
C LEU A 134 -25.40 5.24 -18.97
N LYS A 135 -26.26 4.26 -19.26
CA LYS A 135 -27.69 4.46 -19.54
C LYS A 135 -27.96 5.51 -20.63
N GLY A 136 -27.09 5.59 -21.64
CA GLY A 136 -27.19 6.56 -22.73
C GLY A 136 -26.68 7.97 -22.41
N GLU A 137 -26.24 8.22 -21.18
CA GLU A 137 -25.69 9.51 -20.75
C GLU A 137 -24.19 9.64 -21.05
N THR A 138 -23.69 10.88 -20.95
CA THR A 138 -22.24 11.13 -20.88
C THR A 138 -21.67 10.63 -19.55
N PRO A 139 -20.37 10.29 -19.45
CA PRO A 139 -19.74 9.93 -18.18
C PRO A 139 -19.96 10.97 -17.08
N GLU A 140 -19.92 12.26 -17.42
CA GLU A 140 -20.12 13.38 -16.51
C GLU A 140 -21.55 13.44 -15.99
N ALA A 141 -22.53 13.35 -16.89
CA ALA A 141 -23.95 13.36 -16.52
C ALA A 141 -24.31 12.12 -15.69
N ARG A 142 -23.81 10.94 -16.08
CA ARG A 142 -24.03 9.70 -15.33
C ARG A 142 -23.40 9.76 -13.94
N ALA A 143 -22.18 10.28 -13.83
CA ALA A 143 -21.52 10.46 -12.54
C ALA A 143 -22.28 11.42 -11.64
N ALA A 144 -22.74 12.56 -12.16
CA ALA A 144 -23.55 13.51 -11.41
C ALA A 144 -24.85 12.87 -10.90
N GLU A 145 -25.60 12.17 -11.75
CA GLU A 145 -26.83 11.46 -11.37
C GLU A 145 -26.60 10.48 -10.21
N LEU A 146 -25.55 9.65 -10.31
CA LEU A 146 -25.22 8.64 -9.30
C LEU A 146 -24.82 9.26 -7.96
N ILE A 147 -23.94 10.28 -7.98
CA ILE A 147 -23.40 10.92 -6.78
C ILE A 147 -24.45 11.82 -6.11
N ASP A 148 -25.26 12.53 -6.88
CA ASP A 148 -26.30 13.39 -6.33
C ASP A 148 -27.47 12.56 -5.78
N GLY A 149 -27.90 11.53 -6.51
CA GLY A 149 -29.04 10.70 -6.15
C GLY A 149 -28.80 9.67 -5.05
N THR A 150 -27.55 9.28 -4.77
CA THR A 150 -27.27 8.29 -3.71
C THR A 150 -27.43 8.87 -2.31
N LYS A 151 -28.04 8.10 -1.42
CA LYS A 151 -28.11 8.34 0.03
C LYS A 151 -26.93 7.70 0.77
N LEU A 152 -26.07 6.94 0.10
CA LEU A 152 -24.88 6.34 0.70
C LEU A 152 -23.84 7.38 1.18
N LYS A 153 -24.07 8.68 0.95
CA LYS A 153 -23.33 9.77 1.61
C LYS A 153 -23.56 9.78 3.14
N ASP A 154 -24.76 9.41 3.58
CA ASP A 154 -25.14 9.38 4.99
C ASP A 154 -24.68 8.08 5.68
N ALA A 155 -23.84 8.23 6.72
CA ALA A 155 -23.36 7.12 7.54
C ALA A 155 -24.49 6.35 8.22
N SER A 156 -25.54 7.04 8.65
CA SER A 156 -26.72 6.43 9.28
C SER A 156 -27.49 5.56 8.30
N PHE A 157 -27.64 6.01 7.04
CA PHE A 157 -28.29 5.22 6.00
C PHE A 157 -27.50 3.95 5.67
N ARG A 158 -26.16 4.04 5.55
CA ARG A 158 -25.29 2.86 5.37
C ARG A 158 -25.41 1.88 6.54
N ALA A 159 -25.41 2.39 7.78
CA ALA A 159 -25.57 1.58 8.99
C ALA A 159 -26.94 0.88 9.05
N GLN A 160 -28.01 1.58 8.65
CA GLN A 160 -29.36 1.01 8.57
C GLN A 160 -29.44 -0.13 7.55
N LEU A 161 -28.86 0.04 6.37
CA LEU A 161 -28.79 -1.01 5.35
C LEU A 161 -28.02 -2.24 5.84
N PHE A 162 -26.85 -2.03 6.46
CA PHE A 162 -26.06 -3.12 7.02
C PHE A 162 -26.82 -3.90 8.11
N LYS A 163 -27.45 -3.18 9.05
CA LYS A 163 -28.26 -3.78 10.12
C LYS A 163 -29.50 -4.51 9.58
N GLY A 164 -30.14 -3.96 8.56
CA GLY A 164 -31.33 -4.54 7.91
C GLY A 164 -31.02 -5.75 7.03
N GLY A 165 -29.74 -6.05 6.78
CA GLY A 165 -29.32 -7.24 6.07
C GLY A 165 -29.76 -7.29 4.60
N ALA A 166 -29.82 -8.51 4.06
CA ALA A 166 -30.10 -8.74 2.64
C ALA A 166 -31.44 -8.16 2.19
N GLU A 167 -32.48 -8.21 3.03
CA GLU A 167 -33.80 -7.67 2.70
C GLU A 167 -33.75 -6.16 2.47
N ALA A 168 -33.26 -5.39 3.45
CA ALA A 168 -33.18 -3.94 3.36
C ALA A 168 -32.30 -3.47 2.18
N ILE A 169 -31.21 -4.20 1.91
CA ILE A 169 -30.30 -3.88 0.81
C ILE A 169 -30.99 -4.16 -0.54
N ASN A 170 -31.62 -5.32 -0.71
CA ASN A 170 -32.20 -5.74 -1.99
C ASN A 170 -33.39 -4.88 -2.43
N VAL A 171 -34.20 -4.36 -1.48
CA VAL A 171 -35.36 -3.50 -1.81
C VAL A 171 -35.01 -2.03 -2.00
N SER A 172 -33.79 -1.62 -1.67
CA SER A 172 -33.36 -0.22 -1.77
C SER A 172 -33.13 0.20 -3.22
N ASN A 173 -33.82 1.22 -3.71
CA ASN A 173 -33.64 1.78 -5.06
C ASN A 173 -32.59 2.90 -5.12
N ASP A 174 -31.59 2.87 -4.23
CA ASP A 174 -30.47 3.81 -4.28
C ASP A 174 -29.70 3.63 -5.61
N PRO A 175 -29.46 4.69 -6.40
CA PRO A 175 -28.89 4.56 -7.74
C PRO A 175 -27.49 3.95 -7.74
N MET A 176 -26.72 4.12 -6.66
CA MET A 176 -25.39 3.51 -6.53
C MET A 176 -25.48 2.02 -6.18
N LEU A 177 -26.47 1.61 -5.36
CA LEU A 177 -26.75 0.19 -5.11
C LEU A 177 -27.25 -0.52 -6.36
N GLU A 178 -28.11 0.13 -7.16
CA GLU A 178 -28.55 -0.41 -8.45
C GLU A 178 -27.38 -0.61 -9.41
N LEU A 179 -26.50 0.38 -9.53
CA LEU A 179 -25.29 0.26 -10.34
C LEU A 179 -24.42 -0.91 -9.86
N ALA A 180 -24.14 -0.99 -8.55
CA ALA A 180 -23.34 -2.07 -7.98
C ALA A 180 -23.97 -3.45 -8.24
N ARG A 181 -25.29 -3.62 -8.06
CA ARG A 181 -25.99 -4.87 -8.39
C ARG A 181 -25.90 -5.23 -9.87
N SER A 182 -25.96 -4.24 -10.75
CA SER A 182 -25.96 -4.46 -12.21
C SER A 182 -24.64 -4.98 -12.78
N ILE A 183 -23.54 -4.88 -12.01
CA ILE A 183 -22.18 -5.27 -12.42
C ILE A 183 -21.56 -6.35 -11.53
N ASP A 184 -22.05 -6.54 -10.30
CA ASP A 184 -21.41 -7.47 -9.35
C ASP A 184 -21.36 -8.93 -9.82
N PRO A 185 -22.38 -9.49 -10.51
CA PRO A 185 -22.30 -10.84 -11.04
C PRO A 185 -21.10 -11.05 -11.99
N GLU A 186 -20.92 -10.18 -12.98
CA GLU A 186 -19.76 -10.22 -13.88
C GLU A 186 -18.44 -9.97 -13.14
N ALA A 187 -18.41 -9.01 -12.21
CA ALA A 187 -17.21 -8.73 -11.41
C ALA A 187 -16.78 -9.96 -10.58
N ARG A 188 -17.73 -10.67 -9.98
CA ARG A 188 -17.48 -11.89 -9.21
C ARG A 188 -17.06 -13.06 -10.08
N ALA A 189 -17.64 -13.21 -11.26
CA ALA A 189 -17.23 -14.23 -12.22
C ALA A 189 -15.76 -14.03 -12.64
N VAL A 190 -15.36 -12.79 -12.92
CA VAL A 190 -13.98 -12.45 -13.26
C VAL A 190 -13.04 -12.66 -12.07
N ARG A 191 -13.45 -12.25 -10.85
CA ARG A 191 -12.69 -12.52 -9.62
C ARG A 191 -12.42 -14.02 -9.47
N LYS A 192 -13.47 -14.84 -9.53
CA LYS A 192 -13.37 -16.29 -9.39
C LYS A 192 -12.46 -16.89 -10.45
N ARG A 193 -12.62 -16.49 -11.72
CA ARG A 193 -11.76 -16.95 -12.81
C ARG A 193 -10.29 -16.63 -12.54
N TYR A 194 -9.99 -15.41 -12.08
CA TYR A 194 -8.62 -15.02 -11.73
C TYR A 194 -8.07 -15.82 -10.54
N GLU A 195 -8.89 -16.03 -9.50
CA GLU A 195 -8.50 -16.82 -8.34
C GLU A 195 -8.16 -18.28 -8.72
N ASP A 196 -8.98 -18.89 -9.58
CA ASP A 196 -8.83 -20.28 -10.03
C ASP A 196 -7.66 -20.44 -11.04
N GLU A 197 -7.61 -19.58 -12.06
CA GLU A 197 -6.66 -19.73 -13.18
C GLU A 197 -5.28 -19.11 -12.90
N VAL A 198 -5.19 -18.14 -11.99
CA VAL A 198 -3.96 -17.36 -11.75
C VAL A 198 -3.48 -17.51 -10.31
N VAL A 199 -4.27 -17.06 -9.32
CA VAL A 199 -3.80 -16.99 -7.92
C VAL A 199 -3.41 -18.37 -7.39
N GLY A 200 -4.27 -19.38 -7.60
CA GLY A 200 -4.00 -20.74 -7.16
C GLY A 200 -2.76 -21.34 -7.84
N VAL A 201 -2.62 -21.14 -9.15
CA VAL A 201 -1.49 -21.65 -9.94
C VAL A 201 -0.19 -20.99 -9.50
N GLU A 202 -0.16 -19.67 -9.41
CA GLU A 202 1.03 -18.92 -9.02
C GLU A 202 1.46 -19.23 -7.59
N ARG A 203 0.53 -19.35 -6.64
CA ARG A 203 0.85 -19.71 -5.26
C ARG A 203 1.56 -21.07 -5.18
N ASN A 204 1.03 -22.07 -5.87
CA ASN A 204 1.60 -23.42 -5.88
C ASN A 204 2.94 -23.46 -6.62
N ALA A 205 3.05 -22.82 -7.77
CA ALA A 205 4.28 -22.75 -8.55
C ALA A 205 5.38 -21.95 -7.83
N TYR A 206 5.03 -20.84 -7.19
CA TYR A 206 5.95 -20.06 -6.38
C TYR A 206 6.51 -20.87 -5.21
N ALA A 207 5.67 -21.66 -4.52
CA ALA A 207 6.13 -22.58 -3.48
C ALA A 207 7.17 -23.58 -4.03
N LYS A 208 6.94 -24.18 -5.22
CA LYS A 208 7.93 -25.06 -5.87
C LYS A 208 9.26 -24.35 -6.14
N ILE A 209 9.22 -23.12 -6.68
CA ILE A 209 10.42 -22.32 -6.95
C ILE A 209 11.16 -22.00 -5.65
N ALA A 210 10.43 -21.62 -4.59
CA ALA A 210 11.02 -21.35 -3.29
C ALA A 210 11.69 -22.59 -2.70
N HIS A 211 11.05 -23.76 -2.75
CA HIS A 211 11.66 -25.02 -2.30
C HIS A 211 12.94 -25.35 -3.09
N ALA A 212 12.91 -25.24 -4.42
CA ALA A 212 14.10 -25.45 -5.24
C ALA A 212 15.25 -24.52 -4.86
N LEU A 213 14.95 -23.24 -4.58
CA LEU A 213 15.94 -22.25 -4.16
C LEU A 213 16.51 -22.54 -2.77
N PHE A 214 15.68 -22.93 -1.80
CA PHE A 214 16.15 -23.29 -0.46
C PHE A 214 17.00 -24.56 -0.46
N GLU A 215 16.70 -25.55 -1.32
CA GLU A 215 17.53 -26.74 -1.47
C GLU A 215 18.94 -26.41 -1.99
N THR A 216 19.08 -25.40 -2.86
CA THR A 216 20.37 -25.07 -3.48
C THR A 216 21.15 -23.99 -2.75
N GLU A 217 20.46 -22.98 -2.22
CA GLU A 217 21.08 -21.78 -1.63
C GLU A 217 21.01 -21.78 -0.09
N GLY A 218 20.17 -22.64 0.49
CA GLY A 218 19.97 -22.72 1.94
C GLY A 218 19.61 -21.36 2.55
N THR A 219 20.28 -21.03 3.65
CA THR A 219 20.05 -19.81 4.43
C THR A 219 20.74 -18.56 3.87
N ARG A 220 21.37 -18.66 2.68
CA ARG A 220 21.87 -17.48 1.97
C ARG A 220 20.75 -16.60 1.43
N LEU A 221 19.56 -17.18 1.26
CA LEU A 221 18.33 -16.48 0.89
C LEU A 221 17.46 -16.22 2.13
N TYR A 222 16.68 -15.15 2.07
CA TYR A 222 15.63 -14.86 3.03
C TYR A 222 14.25 -14.92 2.34
N PRO A 223 13.19 -15.34 3.05
CA PRO A 223 11.84 -15.32 2.49
C PRO A 223 11.39 -13.89 2.14
N ASP A 224 10.58 -13.74 1.10
CA ASP A 224 9.93 -12.46 0.77
C ASP A 224 9.09 -11.94 1.96
N ALA A 225 8.90 -10.62 2.03
CA ALA A 225 8.10 -9.99 3.09
C ALA A 225 6.62 -10.42 3.02
N THR A 226 6.04 -10.80 4.16
CA THR A 226 4.65 -11.33 4.26
C THR A 226 3.87 -10.69 5.41
N PHE A 227 4.15 -9.43 5.76
CA PHE A 227 3.62 -8.75 6.95
C PHE A 227 3.89 -9.51 8.27
N THR A 228 5.00 -10.26 8.32
CA THR A 228 5.52 -10.89 9.54
C THR A 228 6.79 -10.17 9.99
N LEU A 229 7.15 -10.33 11.27
CA LEU A 229 8.36 -9.73 11.82
C LEU A 229 9.60 -10.20 11.08
N ARG A 230 10.46 -9.26 10.67
CA ARG A 230 11.77 -9.51 10.04
C ARG A 230 12.84 -8.64 10.69
N LEU A 231 14.08 -9.08 10.57
CA LEU A 231 15.26 -8.31 10.95
C LEU A 231 16.12 -8.08 9.71
N SER A 232 16.52 -6.84 9.49
CA SER A 232 17.57 -6.49 8.54
C SER A 232 18.69 -5.82 9.31
N TYR A 233 19.93 -6.12 8.99
CA TYR A 233 21.11 -5.49 9.57
C TYR A 233 21.94 -4.83 8.47
N GLY A 234 22.66 -3.78 8.84
CA GLY A 234 23.42 -2.98 7.90
C GLY A 234 24.34 -2.01 8.62
N SER A 235 24.86 -1.05 7.86
CA SER A 235 25.73 0.00 8.37
C SER A 235 25.23 1.36 7.93
N VAL A 236 25.50 2.39 8.74
CA VAL A 236 25.33 3.79 8.33
C VAL A 236 26.34 4.08 7.22
N LYS A 237 25.85 4.40 6.03
CA LYS A 237 26.69 4.51 4.82
C LYS A 237 26.07 5.47 3.82
N GLY A 238 26.83 6.47 3.37
CA GLY A 238 26.44 7.34 2.26
C GLY A 238 26.33 6.57 0.94
N TYR A 239 25.92 7.23 -0.13
CA TYR A 239 25.80 6.62 -1.46
C TYR A 239 26.17 7.61 -2.54
N ASN A 240 26.40 7.13 -3.76
CA ASN A 240 26.65 8.00 -4.89
C ASN A 240 25.37 8.11 -5.72
N GLU A 241 24.97 9.34 -6.02
CA GLU A 241 23.81 9.66 -6.84
C GLU A 241 24.24 10.64 -7.93
N ASN A 242 24.02 10.29 -9.19
CA ASN A 242 24.33 11.15 -10.35
C ASN A 242 25.76 11.73 -10.35
N GLY A 243 26.74 10.94 -9.89
CA GLY A 243 28.14 11.36 -9.80
C GLY A 243 28.51 12.16 -8.54
N HIS A 244 27.55 12.44 -7.66
CA HIS A 244 27.76 13.15 -6.40
C HIS A 244 27.68 12.20 -5.21
N HIS A 245 28.56 12.41 -4.22
CA HIS A 245 28.50 11.66 -2.98
C HIS A 245 27.47 12.28 -2.03
N VAL A 246 26.49 11.49 -1.61
CA VAL A 246 25.49 11.82 -0.59
C VAL A 246 25.97 11.29 0.75
N ALA A 247 26.18 12.22 1.69
CA ALA A 247 26.63 11.90 3.04
C ALA A 247 25.58 11.09 3.82
N PRO A 248 26.00 10.27 4.81
CA PRO A 248 25.08 9.41 5.56
C PRO A 248 24.15 10.14 6.52
N PHE A 249 24.40 11.41 6.84
CA PHE A 249 23.63 12.20 7.81
C PHE A 249 23.23 13.55 7.21
N THR A 250 22.04 14.01 7.58
CA THR A 250 21.62 15.40 7.49
C THR A 250 21.61 16.03 8.88
N THR A 251 21.45 17.36 8.96
CA THR A 251 21.35 18.10 10.22
C THR A 251 20.04 18.89 10.28
N LEU A 252 19.65 19.31 11.49
CA LEU A 252 18.53 20.24 11.67
C LEU A 252 18.77 21.57 10.95
N GLY A 253 20.03 22.02 10.80
CA GLY A 253 20.39 23.18 10.00
C GLY A 253 19.99 23.04 8.52
N GLY A 254 20.19 21.85 7.94
CA GLY A 254 19.85 21.56 6.55
C GLY A 254 18.36 21.74 6.22
N LEU A 255 17.46 21.56 7.20
CA LEU A 255 16.03 21.87 7.05
C LEU A 255 15.82 23.34 6.68
N TYR A 256 16.50 24.25 7.38
CA TYR A 256 16.38 25.70 7.17
C TYR A 256 17.06 26.16 5.88
N GLU A 257 18.20 25.56 5.56
CA GLU A 257 18.90 25.80 4.28
C GLU A 257 17.98 25.43 3.12
N ARG A 258 17.39 24.23 3.15
CA ARG A 258 16.46 23.77 2.12
C ARG A 258 15.21 24.64 2.01
N ALA A 259 14.64 25.04 3.14
CA ALA A 259 13.49 25.95 3.14
C ALA A 259 13.84 27.30 2.48
N ALA A 260 15.01 27.85 2.80
CA ALA A 260 15.48 29.11 2.23
C ALA A 260 15.77 29.00 0.71
N GLU A 261 16.40 27.91 0.25
CA GLU A 261 16.63 27.62 -1.17
C GLU A 261 15.31 27.67 -1.98
N HIS A 262 14.24 27.16 -1.37
CA HIS A 262 12.90 27.13 -1.96
C HIS A 262 12.01 28.32 -1.55
N LYS A 263 12.59 29.39 -1.01
CA LYS A 263 11.90 30.64 -0.63
C LYS A 263 10.69 30.41 0.30
N TYR A 264 10.76 29.37 1.14
CA TYR A 264 9.70 28.98 2.07
C TYR A 264 8.34 28.76 1.40
N GLN A 265 8.32 28.35 0.12
CA GLN A 265 7.10 28.01 -0.60
C GLN A 265 6.73 26.55 -0.40
N PHE A 266 5.44 26.23 -0.44
CA PHE A 266 4.96 24.85 -0.38
C PHE A 266 5.67 23.98 -1.44
N PRO A 267 6.14 22.76 -1.10
CA PRO A 267 6.01 22.05 0.19
C PRO A 267 7.15 22.30 1.21
N TYR A 268 8.02 23.30 0.98
CA TYR A 268 9.20 23.62 1.80
C TYR A 268 8.98 24.79 2.78
N ASN A 269 7.73 25.19 2.99
CA ASN A 269 7.39 26.20 3.98
C ASN A 269 7.54 25.64 5.40
N LEU A 270 8.19 26.39 6.30
CA LEU A 270 8.29 26.03 7.71
C LEU A 270 7.15 26.69 8.50
N PRO A 271 6.48 25.97 9.42
CA PRO A 271 5.51 26.60 10.32
C PRO A 271 6.18 27.69 11.16
N GLN A 272 5.44 28.75 11.52
CA GLN A 272 5.97 29.94 12.22
C GLN A 272 6.81 29.58 13.46
N ARG A 273 6.35 28.59 14.24
CA ARG A 273 7.06 28.09 15.42
C ARG A 273 8.52 27.67 15.14
N TRP A 274 8.78 27.07 13.98
CA TRP A 274 10.13 26.67 13.57
C TRP A 274 11.02 27.87 13.26
N LEU A 275 10.43 28.97 12.78
CA LEU A 275 11.15 30.23 12.54
C LEU A 275 11.46 30.91 13.88
N ASP A 276 10.47 31.02 14.76
CA ASP A 276 10.58 31.71 16.05
C ASP A 276 11.59 31.03 16.98
N ARG A 277 11.66 29.70 16.95
CA ARG A 277 12.49 28.90 17.86
C ARG A 277 13.79 28.41 17.25
N LYS A 278 14.17 28.88 16.06
CA LYS A 278 15.40 28.46 15.37
C LYS A 278 16.65 28.60 16.26
N THR A 279 16.76 29.68 17.02
CA THR A 279 17.91 29.97 17.89
C THR A 279 18.00 29.07 19.12
N ALA A 280 16.93 28.34 19.46
CA ALA A 280 16.90 27.40 20.58
C ALA A 280 17.42 26.00 20.21
N LEU A 281 17.57 25.70 18.91
CA LEU A 281 18.04 24.42 18.39
C LEU A 281 19.56 24.42 18.22
N ASP A 282 20.22 23.31 18.54
CA ASP A 282 21.52 23.02 17.96
C ASP A 282 21.37 22.58 16.50
N LEU A 283 21.66 23.49 15.57
CA LEU A 283 21.54 23.26 14.13
C LEU A 283 22.54 22.21 13.59
N LYS A 284 23.55 21.80 14.36
CA LYS A 284 24.45 20.70 13.99
C LYS A 284 23.91 19.33 14.38
N THR A 285 22.84 19.27 15.16
CA THR A 285 22.20 18.01 15.57
C THR A 285 21.82 17.20 14.33
N PRO A 286 22.24 15.93 14.23
CA PRO A 286 21.83 15.04 13.16
C PRO A 286 20.31 14.89 13.14
N PHE A 287 19.71 15.03 11.96
CA PHE A 287 18.25 14.98 11.82
C PHE A 287 17.79 13.67 11.21
N ASN A 288 18.27 13.35 10.01
CA ASN A 288 18.03 12.04 9.37
C ASN A 288 19.37 11.37 9.06
N PHE A 289 19.34 10.05 8.91
CA PHE A 289 20.47 9.28 8.45
C PHE A 289 20.06 8.13 7.55
N VAL A 290 21.03 7.62 6.79
CA VAL A 290 20.83 6.51 5.88
C VAL A 290 21.68 5.29 6.21
N THR A 291 21.13 4.11 5.99
CA THR A 291 21.80 2.82 6.20
C THR A 291 21.64 1.88 5.03
N THR A 292 22.45 0.83 4.99
CA THR A 292 22.34 -0.30 4.05
C THR A 292 21.30 -1.33 4.48
N ASN A 293 20.37 -1.01 5.38
CA ASN A 293 19.29 -1.93 5.71
C ASN A 293 18.38 -2.12 4.47
N ASP A 294 17.88 -3.34 4.30
CA ASP A 294 16.89 -3.67 3.27
C ASP A 294 15.49 -3.55 3.88
N ILE A 295 14.72 -2.60 3.36
CA ILE A 295 13.39 -2.25 3.86
C ILE A 295 12.40 -2.17 2.71
N ILE A 296 11.12 -2.31 3.04
CA ILE A 296 10.02 -2.13 2.09
C ILE A 296 8.78 -1.57 2.78
N GLY A 297 7.70 -1.39 2.03
CA GLY A 297 6.41 -0.97 2.58
C GLY A 297 6.00 -1.87 3.77
N GLY A 298 5.67 -1.23 4.90
CA GLY A 298 5.43 -1.90 6.18
C GLY A 298 6.56 -1.71 7.21
N ASN A 299 7.75 -1.27 6.81
CA ASN A 299 8.83 -0.93 7.74
C ASN A 299 8.74 0.47 8.35
N SER A 300 7.87 1.36 7.85
CA SER A 300 7.70 2.71 8.42
C SER A 300 7.35 2.62 9.92
N GLY A 301 8.11 3.33 10.75
CA GLY A 301 8.06 3.27 12.21
C GLY A 301 8.97 2.22 12.86
N SER A 302 9.71 1.41 12.09
CA SER A 302 10.58 0.37 12.66
C SER A 302 11.74 1.00 13.45
N PRO A 303 12.08 0.48 14.66
CA PRO A 303 13.22 0.94 15.42
C PRO A 303 14.53 0.54 14.73
N THR A 304 15.42 1.52 14.54
CA THR A 304 16.83 1.29 14.21
C THR A 304 17.60 1.19 15.52
N VAL A 305 18.25 0.05 15.76
CA VAL A 305 19.03 -0.18 16.98
C VAL A 305 20.51 -0.34 16.67
N ASN A 306 21.37 0.12 17.57
CA ASN A 306 22.81 -0.07 17.46
C ASN A 306 23.24 -1.45 18.02
N ARG A 307 24.56 -1.70 18.05
CA ARG A 307 25.12 -2.98 18.55
C ARG A 307 24.86 -3.24 20.03
N GLN A 308 24.54 -2.20 20.80
CA GLN A 308 24.20 -2.26 22.22
C GLN A 308 22.70 -2.46 22.44
N GLY A 309 21.89 -2.49 21.37
CA GLY A 309 20.44 -2.58 21.46
C GLY A 309 19.74 -1.25 21.77
N GLU A 310 20.45 -0.12 21.70
CA GLU A 310 19.90 1.21 21.96
C GLU A 310 19.21 1.76 20.71
N LEU A 311 18.10 2.47 20.90
CA LEU A 311 17.35 3.13 19.82
C LEU A 311 18.14 4.32 19.26
N VAL A 312 18.57 4.23 18.01
CA VAL A 312 19.31 5.30 17.31
C VAL A 312 18.49 6.00 16.24
N GLY A 313 17.32 5.47 15.88
CA GLY A 313 16.40 6.13 14.96
C GLY A 313 15.14 5.35 14.65
N LEU A 314 14.26 5.95 13.86
CA LEU A 314 13.04 5.31 13.35
C LEU A 314 13.02 5.38 11.83
N ILE A 315 12.84 4.22 11.18
CA ILE A 315 12.71 4.13 9.73
C ILE A 315 11.44 4.86 9.31
N PHE A 316 11.51 5.69 8.27
CA PHE A 316 10.32 6.31 7.71
C PHE A 316 10.23 6.19 6.19
N ASP A 317 11.35 5.99 5.48
CA ASP A 317 11.36 5.92 4.03
C ASP A 317 12.61 5.19 3.49
N GLY A 318 12.68 5.01 2.16
CA GLY A 318 13.89 4.65 1.41
C GLY A 318 14.25 5.73 0.39
N ASN A 319 15.48 5.70 -0.13
CA ASN A 319 15.87 6.63 -1.21
C ASN A 319 15.25 6.24 -2.56
N ILE A 320 15.31 7.12 -3.57
CA ILE A 320 14.68 6.88 -4.87
C ILE A 320 15.16 5.58 -5.55
N GLN A 321 16.43 5.20 -5.35
CA GLN A 321 16.98 3.95 -5.88
C GLN A 321 16.35 2.71 -5.23
N SER A 322 15.80 2.81 -4.02
CA SER A 322 15.14 1.69 -3.34
C SER A 322 13.75 1.37 -3.87
N LEU A 323 13.18 2.17 -4.78
CA LEU A 323 11.83 1.92 -5.34
C LEU A 323 11.71 0.57 -6.07
N VAL A 324 12.83 0.02 -6.54
CA VAL A 324 12.88 -1.32 -7.16
C VAL A 324 13.02 -2.46 -6.14
N GLY A 325 13.04 -2.15 -4.83
CA GLY A 325 13.28 -3.10 -3.73
C GLY A 325 12.29 -4.26 -3.66
N ASN A 326 11.10 -4.12 -4.24
CA ASN A 326 10.15 -5.24 -4.43
C ASN A 326 10.72 -6.37 -5.30
N PHE A 327 11.74 -6.10 -6.11
CA PHE A 327 12.28 -7.04 -7.08
C PHE A 327 13.77 -7.34 -6.85
N ILE A 328 14.56 -6.30 -6.53
CA ILE A 328 16.01 -6.39 -6.36
C ILE A 328 16.49 -5.40 -5.31
N TYR A 329 17.35 -5.89 -4.42
CA TYR A 329 18.18 -5.05 -3.56
C TYR A 329 19.57 -4.81 -4.21
N ASP A 330 20.02 -3.55 -4.25
CA ASP A 330 21.34 -3.12 -4.70
C ASP A 330 22.03 -2.30 -3.61
N GLU A 331 22.92 -2.93 -2.84
CA GLU A 331 23.62 -2.27 -1.73
C GLU A 331 24.46 -1.05 -2.16
N SER A 332 24.86 -0.94 -3.43
CA SER A 332 25.70 0.17 -3.89
C SER A 332 24.95 1.51 -3.78
N VAL A 333 23.63 1.50 -3.96
CA VAL A 333 22.79 2.69 -4.02
C VAL A 333 21.58 2.65 -3.09
N ASN A 334 21.02 1.50 -2.75
CA ASN A 334 19.80 1.41 -1.93
C ASN A 334 20.08 1.83 -0.49
N ARG A 335 19.27 2.74 0.04
CA ARG A 335 19.37 3.19 1.41
C ARG A 335 18.00 3.22 2.09
N ALA A 336 17.97 2.69 3.30
CA ALA A 336 16.90 2.96 4.25
C ALA A 336 17.15 4.33 4.89
N ILE A 337 16.08 5.10 5.13
CA ILE A 337 16.12 6.43 5.72
C ILE A 337 15.44 6.39 7.08
N SER A 338 16.18 6.82 8.10
CA SER A 338 15.70 6.95 9.47
C SER A 338 15.77 8.39 9.94
N VAL A 339 14.83 8.79 10.79
CA VAL A 339 14.99 9.98 11.64
C VAL A 339 15.90 9.61 12.81
N ASP A 340 16.88 10.45 13.09
CA ASP A 340 17.89 10.26 14.15
C ASP A 340 17.29 10.55 15.53
N SER A 341 17.56 9.69 16.51
CA SER A 341 17.01 9.87 17.86
C SER A 341 17.48 11.15 18.55
N ARG A 342 18.68 11.65 18.24
CA ARG A 342 19.16 12.94 18.76
C ARG A 342 18.31 14.10 18.23
N GLY A 343 18.01 14.09 16.92
CA GLY A 343 17.12 15.04 16.29
C GLY A 343 15.70 14.99 16.87
N MET A 344 15.17 13.79 17.11
CA MET A 344 13.87 13.62 17.77
C MET A 344 13.84 14.26 19.17
N LEU A 345 14.82 13.95 20.01
CA LEU A 345 14.91 14.48 21.38
C LEU A 345 15.06 16.00 21.40
N GLU A 346 15.90 16.56 20.52
CA GLU A 346 16.10 18.01 20.41
C GLU A 346 14.82 18.73 19.99
N VAL A 347 14.13 18.22 18.97
CA VAL A 347 12.86 18.79 18.49
C VAL A 347 11.77 18.68 19.55
N MET A 348 11.61 17.52 20.20
CA MET A 348 10.63 17.36 21.28
C MET A 348 10.85 18.37 22.41
N ARG A 349 12.12 18.55 22.82
CA ARG A 349 12.50 19.45 23.91
C ARG A 349 12.34 20.93 23.53
N LYS A 350 12.92 21.35 22.41
CA LYS A 350 13.08 22.77 22.06
C LYS A 350 11.95 23.33 21.22
N MET A 351 11.33 22.49 20.38
CA MET A 351 10.25 22.91 19.49
C MET A 351 8.87 22.67 20.11
N PHE A 352 8.68 21.59 20.86
CA PHE A 352 7.36 21.19 21.36
C PHE A 352 7.21 21.25 22.88
N ASP A 353 8.25 21.65 23.62
CA ASP A 353 8.26 21.73 25.08
C ASP A 353 7.92 20.38 25.77
N ALA A 354 8.08 19.27 25.06
CA ALA A 354 7.74 17.91 25.51
C ALA A 354 8.82 17.30 26.43
N THR A 355 9.32 18.11 27.37
CA THR A 355 10.44 17.76 28.26
C THR A 355 10.11 16.57 29.17
N GLU A 356 8.85 16.41 29.56
CA GLU A 356 8.38 15.30 30.40
C GLU A 356 8.47 13.97 29.65
N LEU A 357 8.07 13.94 28.38
CA LEU A 357 8.20 12.76 27.53
C LEU A 357 9.68 12.43 27.27
N VAL A 358 10.52 13.44 27.05
CA VAL A 358 11.97 13.24 26.91
C VAL A 358 12.55 12.61 28.18
N ALA A 359 12.15 13.08 29.37
CA ALA A 359 12.57 12.52 30.65
C ALA A 359 12.16 11.05 30.80
N GLU A 360 10.91 10.72 30.47
CA GLU A 360 10.41 9.34 30.47
C GLU A 360 11.19 8.42 29.52
N LEU A 361 11.39 8.85 28.27
CA LEU A 361 12.07 8.06 27.23
C LEU A 361 13.56 7.83 27.53
N THR A 362 14.20 8.75 28.25
CA THR A 362 15.64 8.69 28.54
C THR A 362 15.96 8.20 29.95
N GLY A 363 14.94 7.90 30.77
CA GLY A 363 15.11 7.54 32.18
C GLY A 363 15.73 8.66 33.02
N GLN A 364 15.59 9.92 32.60
CA GLN A 364 16.16 11.10 33.25
C GLN A 364 15.12 11.81 34.11
N THR A 365 15.58 12.66 35.05
CA THR A 365 14.68 13.65 35.68
C THR A 365 14.32 14.76 34.69
N LYS A 366 13.19 15.46 34.92
CA LYS A 366 12.79 16.62 34.10
C LYS A 366 13.88 17.70 34.00
N ALA A 367 14.66 17.91 35.06
CA ALA A 367 15.75 18.89 35.08
C ALA A 367 16.94 18.46 34.20
N GLN A 368 17.30 17.18 34.22
CA GLN A 368 18.33 16.61 33.34
C GLN A 368 17.88 16.60 31.88
N ALA A 369 16.62 16.22 31.64
CA ALA A 369 16.03 16.25 30.31
C ALA A 369 15.98 17.67 29.73
N ALA A 370 15.74 18.69 30.55
CA ALA A 370 15.72 20.09 30.11
C ALA A 370 17.11 20.63 29.72
N SER A 371 18.17 20.18 30.41
CA SER A 371 19.54 20.65 30.19
C SER A 371 20.21 20.06 28.95
N GLY A 372 19.67 18.96 28.40
CA GLY A 372 20.23 18.30 27.22
C GLY A 372 21.53 17.54 27.49
N GLN A 373 21.87 17.28 28.75
CA GLN A 373 22.99 16.42 29.12
C GLN A 373 22.59 14.96 28.88
N HIS A 374 23.28 14.31 27.95
CA HIS A 374 23.19 12.88 27.67
C HIS A 374 24.50 12.20 28.03
#